data_AF-A0A6M1PVZ0-F1
#
_entry.id   AF-A0A6M1PVZ0-F1
#
_cell.length_a   1.000
_cell.length_b   1.000
_cell.length_c   1.000
_cell.angle_alpha   90.00
_cell.angle_beta   90.00
_cell.angle_gamma   90.00
#
_symmetry.space_group_name_H-M   'P 1'
#
loop_
_entity.id
_entity.type
_entity.pdbx_description
1 polymer ?
#
loop_
_entity_poly.entity_id
_entity_poly.type
_entity_poly.pdbx_seq_one_letter_code
_entity_poly.pdbx_strand_id
1 'polypeptide(L)'
;MKIGELAKLTGVSVRSLRYYESQGLISPVRLANGYREYSPLAAETVETIQLYLNLGLTTEQIAGFLNCVLKNKEAFCAEVMPLYESKLKEIDRQLHQLTQIKLNLEERMASIRREREGSGAENPS
;
A
#
# COMPACT_ATOMS: atom_id res chain seq x y z
N MET A 1 -14.17 17.05 14.93
CA MET A 1 -13.44 17.35 13.68
C MET A 1 -14.21 16.85 12.45
N LYS A 2 -14.44 17.70 11.45
CA LYS A 2 -15.12 17.30 10.19
C LYS A 2 -14.17 16.52 9.27
N ILE A 3 -14.71 15.76 8.30
CA ILE A 3 -13.89 14.96 7.36
C ILE A 3 -12.87 15.81 6.58
N GLY A 4 -13.22 17.05 6.24
CA GLY A 4 -12.31 17.95 5.52
C GLY A 4 -11.19 18.50 6.39
N GLU A 5 -11.41 18.63 7.69
CA GLU A 5 -10.37 18.99 8.66
C GLU A 5 -9.43 17.80 8.90
N LEU A 6 -9.98 16.59 9.04
CA LEU A 6 -9.20 15.36 9.17
C LEU A 6 -8.31 15.14 7.94
N ALA A 7 -8.84 15.42 6.74
CA ALA A 7 -8.07 15.33 5.49
C ALA A 7 -6.89 16.33 5.47
N LYS A 8 -7.12 17.57 5.91
CA LYS A 8 -6.07 18.58 5.99
C LYS A 8 -5.01 18.21 7.03
N LEU A 9 -5.43 17.67 8.17
CA LEU A 9 -4.54 17.33 9.27
C LEU A 9 -3.63 16.15 8.93
N THR A 10 -4.17 15.11 8.30
CA THR A 10 -3.44 13.87 8.00
C THR A 10 -2.81 13.84 6.60
N GLY A 11 -3.11 14.83 5.76
CA GLY A 11 -2.70 14.85 4.34
C GLY A 11 -3.43 13.83 3.46
N VAL A 12 -4.31 13.01 4.03
CA VAL A 12 -5.06 11.98 3.31
C VAL A 12 -6.27 12.58 2.60
N SER A 13 -6.53 12.16 1.36
CA SER A 13 -7.68 12.65 0.61
C SER A 13 -9.02 12.32 1.29
N VAL A 14 -10.02 13.19 1.15
CA VAL A 14 -11.39 12.91 1.64
C VAL A 14 -11.94 11.61 1.06
N ARG A 15 -11.60 11.27 -0.19
CA ARG A 15 -11.99 10.01 -0.82
C ARG A 15 -11.42 8.81 -0.07
N SER A 16 -10.14 8.84 0.28
CA SER A 16 -9.48 7.79 1.06
C SER A 16 -10.06 7.68 2.47
N LEU A 17 -10.36 8.81 3.14
CA LEU A 17 -11.03 8.79 4.43
C LEU A 17 -12.43 8.16 4.37
N ARG A 18 -13.22 8.47 3.33
CA ARG A 18 -14.51 7.79 3.10
C ARG A 18 -14.34 6.31 2.84
N TYR A 19 -13.27 5.92 2.16
CA TYR A 19 -12.94 4.52 1.97
C TYR A 19 -12.60 3.84 3.31
N TYR A 20 -11.75 4.43 4.15
CA TYR A 20 -11.45 3.91 5.49
C TYR A 20 -12.70 3.79 6.36
N GLU A 21 -13.60 4.77 6.29
CA GLU A 21 -14.90 4.71 6.96
C GLU A 21 -15.76 3.55 6.44
N SER A 22 -15.83 3.35 5.13
CA SER A 22 -16.58 2.23 4.54
C SER A 22 -16.02 0.85 4.92
N GLN A 23 -14.72 0.79 5.21
CA GLN A 23 -14.02 -0.40 5.71
C GLN A 23 -14.11 -0.54 7.24
N GLY A 24 -14.81 0.37 7.93
CA GLY A 24 -14.97 0.36 9.38
C GLY A 24 -13.72 0.75 10.17
N LEU A 25 -12.65 1.23 9.50
CA LEU A 25 -11.38 1.56 10.12
C LEU A 25 -11.42 2.87 10.90
N ILE A 26 -12.26 3.81 10.46
CA ILE A 26 -12.56 5.05 11.18
C ILE A 26 -14.07 5.22 11.24
N SER A 27 -14.57 5.81 12.32
CA SER A 27 -16.00 6.03 12.48
C SER A 27 -16.25 7.41 13.11
N PRO A 28 -17.04 8.28 12.48
CA PRO A 28 -17.45 9.52 13.10
C PRO A 28 -18.61 9.29 14.07
N VAL A 29 -18.68 10.10 15.11
CA VAL A 29 -19.81 10.16 16.04
C VAL A 29 -20.83 11.17 15.51
N ARG A 30 -22.11 10.84 15.65
CA ARG A 30 -23.20 11.78 15.35
C ARG A 30 -23.49 12.62 16.58
N LEU A 31 -23.38 13.93 16.44
CA LEU A 31 -23.69 14.89 17.50
C LEU A 31 -25.20 15.13 17.59
N ALA A 32 -25.65 15.66 18.72
CA ALA A 32 -27.07 15.97 18.98
C ALA A 32 -27.67 16.96 17.96
N ASN A 33 -26.83 17.80 17.35
CA ASN A 33 -27.21 18.75 16.29
C ASN A 33 -27.24 18.12 14.88
N GLY A 34 -27.07 16.79 14.77
CA GLY A 34 -27.15 16.05 13.51
C GLY A 34 -25.85 16.00 12.69
N TYR A 35 -24.83 16.78 13.05
CA TYR A 35 -23.52 16.77 12.38
C TYR A 35 -22.70 15.52 12.73
N ARG A 36 -21.82 15.11 11.81
CA ARG A 36 -20.86 14.01 12.00
C ARG A 36 -19.49 14.57 12.30
N GLU A 37 -18.86 14.08 13.35
CA GLU A 37 -17.52 14.47 13.73
C GLU A 37 -16.65 13.28 14.10
N TYR A 38 -15.39 13.33 13.67
CA TYR A 38 -14.35 12.42 14.13
C TYR A 38 -13.76 12.96 15.43
N SER A 39 -13.38 12.04 16.31
CA SER A 39 -12.61 12.35 17.51
C SER A 39 -11.19 12.82 17.14
N PRO A 40 -10.49 13.49 18.06
CA PRO A 40 -9.09 13.84 17.86
C PRO A 40 -8.18 12.63 17.57
N LEU A 41 -8.50 11.45 18.13
CA LEU A 41 -7.76 10.19 17.91
C LEU A 41 -7.88 9.64 16.48
N ALA A 42 -8.83 10.16 15.69
CA ALA A 42 -8.97 9.73 14.29
C ALA A 42 -7.74 10.11 13.44
N ALA A 43 -7.01 11.17 13.80
CA ALA A 43 -5.77 11.52 13.10
C ALA A 43 -4.70 10.44 13.28
N GLU A 44 -4.44 10.06 14.54
CA GLU A 44 -3.53 8.96 14.90
C GLU A 44 -3.94 7.65 14.23
N THR A 45 -5.24 7.33 14.24
CA THR A 45 -5.77 6.14 13.56
C THR A 45 -5.47 6.17 12.06
N VAL A 46 -5.65 7.30 11.39
CA VAL A 46 -5.38 7.45 9.95
C VAL A 46 -3.88 7.35 9.66
N GLU A 47 -3.02 7.92 10.50
CA GLU A 47 -1.57 7.81 10.37
C GLU A 47 -1.10 6.36 10.54
N THR A 48 -1.64 5.63 11.51
CA THR A 48 -1.43 4.19 11.68
C THR A 48 -1.88 3.40 10.45
N ILE A 49 -3.03 3.73 9.87
CA ILE A 49 -3.48 3.11 8.61
C ILE A 49 -2.49 3.40 7.48
N GLN A 50 -2.01 4.65 7.33
CA GLN A 50 -1.01 4.99 6.29
C GLN A 50 0.28 4.18 6.45
N LEU A 51 0.76 4.01 7.69
CA LEU A 51 1.96 3.22 7.97
C LEU A 51 1.84 1.81 7.39
N TYR A 52 0.75 1.10 7.69
CA TYR A 52 0.56 -0.27 7.21
C TYR A 52 0.26 -0.36 5.71
N LEU A 53 -0.44 0.62 5.14
CA LEU A 53 -0.62 0.70 3.69
C LEU A 53 0.73 0.88 2.97
N ASN A 54 1.66 1.66 3.55
CA ASN A 54 3.01 1.83 3.01
C ASN A 54 3.86 0.55 3.12
N LEU A 55 3.55 -0.35 4.05
CA LEU A 55 4.10 -1.71 4.11
C LEU A 55 3.45 -2.66 3.11
N GLY A 56 2.47 -2.18 2.34
CA GLY A 56 1.78 -2.94 1.31
C GLY A 56 0.69 -3.88 1.85
N LEU A 57 0.24 -3.68 3.08
CA LEU A 57 -0.94 -4.36 3.61
C LEU A 57 -2.22 -3.74 3.03
N THR A 58 -3.29 -4.52 2.97
CA THR A 58 -4.61 -4.04 2.52
C THR A 58 -5.42 -3.48 3.69
N THR A 59 -6.44 -2.66 3.40
CA THR A 59 -7.37 -2.17 4.44
C THR A 59 -8.09 -3.31 5.17
N GLU A 60 -8.34 -4.42 4.49
CA GLU A 60 -8.94 -5.63 5.08
C GLU A 60 -7.99 -6.30 6.09
N GLN A 61 -6.71 -6.47 5.73
CA GLN A 61 -5.70 -6.99 6.65
C GLN A 61 -5.54 -6.07 7.87
N ILE A 62 -5.48 -4.75 7.63
CA ILE A 62 -5.35 -3.74 8.69
C ILE A 62 -6.54 -3.81 9.65
N ALA A 63 -7.77 -3.96 9.15
CA ALA A 63 -8.98 -4.06 9.98
C ALA A 63 -8.89 -5.19 11.02
N GLY A 64 -8.21 -6.29 10.70
CA GLY A 64 -8.06 -7.45 11.58
C GLY A 64 -7.29 -7.16 12.87
N PHE A 65 -6.38 -6.18 12.87
CA PHE A 65 -5.49 -5.93 14.02
C PHE A 65 -5.41 -4.46 14.44
N LEU A 66 -6.01 -3.52 13.70
CA LEU A 66 -5.94 -2.07 13.96
C LEU A 66 -6.29 -1.71 15.40
N ASN A 67 -7.37 -2.29 15.94
CA ASN A 67 -7.79 -2.03 17.32
C ASN A 67 -6.76 -2.49 18.37
N CYS A 68 -5.99 -3.53 18.09
CA CYS A 68 -4.96 -4.02 18.99
C CYS A 68 -3.78 -3.05 19.03
N VAL A 69 -3.27 -2.63 17.87
CA VAL A 69 -2.08 -1.76 17.74
C VAL A 69 -2.33 -0.32 18.16
N LEU A 70 -3.58 0.15 18.11
CA LEU A 70 -3.95 1.46 18.69
C LEU A 70 -3.97 1.45 20.22
N LYS A 71 -4.06 0.28 20.86
CA LYS A 71 -4.15 0.14 22.32
C LYS A 71 -2.89 -0.44 22.96
N ASN A 72 -2.07 -1.14 22.18
CA ASN A 72 -0.93 -1.90 22.63
C ASN A 72 0.24 -1.72 21.67
N LYS A 73 1.44 -2.07 22.12
CA LYS A 73 2.58 -2.19 21.19
C LYS A 73 2.34 -3.32 20.20
N GLU A 74 2.78 -3.16 18.95
CA GLU A 74 2.63 -4.15 17.88
C GLU A 74 3.09 -5.56 18.28
N ALA A 75 4.15 -5.65 19.09
CA ALA A 75 4.70 -6.91 19.58
C ALA A 75 3.71 -7.76 20.39
N PHE A 76 2.60 -7.19 20.87
CA PHE A 76 1.55 -7.90 21.61
C PHE A 76 0.33 -8.26 20.73
N CYS A 77 0.33 -7.87 19.46
CA CYS A 77 -0.75 -8.16 18.52
C CYS A 77 -0.35 -9.36 17.66
N ALA A 78 -0.90 -10.53 17.99
CA ALA A 78 -0.50 -11.82 17.43
C ALA A 78 -0.67 -11.90 15.90
N GLU A 79 -1.55 -11.10 15.34
CA GLU A 79 -1.88 -11.05 13.92
C GLU A 79 -0.80 -10.32 13.09
N VAL A 80 0.01 -9.45 13.70
CA VAL A 80 0.92 -8.55 12.97
C VAL A 80 2.09 -9.33 12.35
N MET A 81 2.77 -10.17 13.12
CA MET A 81 3.96 -10.90 12.64
C MET A 81 3.67 -11.85 11.46
N PRO A 82 2.62 -12.69 11.49
CA PRO A 82 2.27 -13.52 10.34
C PRO A 82 1.98 -12.72 9.06
N LEU A 83 1.37 -11.53 9.19
CA LEU A 83 1.10 -10.65 8.05
C LEU A 83 2.39 -10.10 7.44
N TYR A 84 3.35 -9.68 8.27
CA TYR A 84 4.66 -9.23 7.79
C TYR A 84 5.43 -10.35 7.09
N GLU A 85 5.46 -11.56 7.66
CA GLU A 85 6.11 -12.71 7.04
C GLU A 85 5.46 -13.08 5.70
N SER A 86 4.12 -13.05 5.63
CA SER A 86 3.38 -13.28 4.40
C SER A 86 3.70 -12.22 3.35
N LYS A 87 3.73 -10.95 3.76
CA LYS A 87 4.01 -9.84 2.84
C LYS A 87 5.44 -9.86 2.31
N LEU A 88 6.41 -10.19 3.16
CA LEU A 88 7.81 -10.34 2.75
C LEU A 88 7.95 -11.45 1.70
N LYS A 89 7.33 -12.62 1.94
CA LYS A 89 7.30 -13.73 0.96
C LYS A 89 6.65 -13.31 -0.37
N GLU A 90 5.59 -12.51 -0.32
CA GLU A 90 4.94 -11.98 -1.52
C GLU A 90 5.89 -11.07 -2.33
N ILE A 91 6.57 -10.15 -1.64
CA ILE A 91 7.54 -9.22 -2.23
C ILE A 91 8.70 -10.00 -2.85
N ASP A 92 9.27 -10.97 -2.14
CA ASP A 92 10.35 -11.80 -2.66
C ASP A 92 9.95 -12.50 -3.95
N ARG A 93 8.75 -13.08 -3.99
CA ARG A 93 8.22 -13.71 -5.21
C ARG A 93 8.09 -12.71 -6.36
N GLN A 94 7.57 -11.51 -6.10
CA GLN A 94 7.44 -10.46 -7.12
C GLN A 94 8.81 -10.00 -7.63
N LEU A 95 9.80 -9.82 -6.75
CA LEU A 95 11.17 -9.48 -7.12
C LEU A 95 11.80 -10.55 -8.01
N HIS A 96 11.63 -11.83 -7.67
CA HIS A 96 12.10 -12.93 -8.51
C HIS A 96 11.46 -12.90 -9.90
N GLN A 97 10.14 -12.74 -9.97
CA GLN A 97 9.42 -12.65 -11.25
C GLN A 97 9.87 -11.47 -12.11
N LEU A 98 9.95 -10.28 -11.52
CA LEU A 98 10.40 -9.07 -12.22
C LEU A 98 11.85 -9.18 -12.69
N THR A 99 12.71 -9.85 -11.91
CA THR A 99 14.10 -10.12 -12.31
C THR A 99 14.15 -11.03 -13.53
N GLN A 100 13.36 -12.10 -13.57
CA GLN A 100 13.30 -12.99 -14.73
C GLN A 100 12.77 -12.27 -15.98
N ILE A 101 11.71 -11.47 -15.82
CA ILE A 101 11.16 -10.67 -16.94
C ILE A 101 12.22 -9.71 -17.48
N LYS A 102 12.96 -9.03 -16.60
CA LYS A 102 14.05 -8.13 -16.99
C LYS A 102 15.11 -8.86 -17.82
N LEU A 103 15.60 -10.01 -17.35
CA LEU A 103 16.62 -10.80 -18.06
C LEU A 103 16.13 -11.24 -19.46
N ASN A 104 14.88 -11.70 -19.56
CA ASN A 104 14.29 -12.08 -20.85
C ASN A 104 14.24 -10.89 -21.81
N LEU A 105 13.85 -9.69 -21.33
CA LEU A 105 13.84 -8.49 -22.16
C LEU A 105 15.25 -8.10 -22.63
N GLU A 106 16.25 -8.19 -21.75
CA GLU A 106 17.65 -7.91 -22.08
C GLU A 106 18.19 -8.86 -23.15
N GLU A 107 17.87 -10.15 -23.07
CA GLU A 107 18.23 -11.13 -24.08
C GLU A 107 17.58 -10.83 -25.43
N ARG A 108 16.28 -10.53 -25.45
CA ARG A 108 15.56 -10.17 -26.69
C ARG A 108 16.15 -8.90 -27.33
N MET A 109 16.48 -7.89 -26.54
CA MET A 109 17.15 -6.68 -27.04
C MET A 109 18.53 -7.00 -27.63
N ALA A 110 19.31 -7.88 -26.99
CA ALA A 110 20.62 -8.29 -27.49
C ALA A 110 20.53 -9.06 -28.82
N SER A 111 19.53 -9.94 -28.97
CA SER A 111 19.28 -10.66 -30.24
C SER A 111 19.01 -9.68 -31.38
N ILE A 112 18.09 -8.75 -31.18
CA ILE A 112 17.70 -7.75 -32.19
C ILE A 112 18.89 -6.88 -32.60
N ARG A 113 19.76 -6.50 -31.65
CA ARG A 113 20.97 -5.71 -31.97
C ARG A 113 21.94 -6.50 -32.84
N ARG A 114 22.22 -7.76 -32.52
CA ARG A 114 23.09 -8.63 -33.33
C ARG A 114 22.56 -8.86 -34.74
N GLU A 115 21.25 -9.07 -34.89
CA GLU A 115 20.61 -9.23 -36.20
C GLU A 115 20.78 -7.98 -37.09
N ARG A 116 20.68 -6.78 -36.50
CA ARG A 116 20.92 -5.51 -37.21
C ARG A 116 22.38 -5.31 -37.61
N GLU A 117 23.31 -5.69 -36.73
CA GLU A 117 24.75 -5.60 -37.01
C GLU A 117 25.19 -6.59 -38.09
N GLY A 118 24.61 -7.80 -38.10
CA GLY A 118 24.87 -8.82 -39.13
C GLY A 118 24.29 -8.47 -40.51
N SER A 119 23.14 -7.80 -40.57
CA SER A 119 22.50 -7.39 -41.83
C SER A 119 23.11 -6.11 -42.46
N GLY A 120 23.95 -5.38 -41.73
CA GLY A 120 24.71 -4.23 -42.25
C GLY A 120 26.03 -4.59 -42.94
N ALA A 121 26.49 -5.84 -42.85
CA ALA A 121 27.79 -6.28 -43.39
C ALA A 121 27.72 -6.88 -44.82
N GLU A 122 26.53 -6.98 -45.43
CA GLU A 122 26.31 -7.70 -46.69
C GLU A 122 26.15 -6.81 -47.94
N ASN A 123 26.71 -5.58 -47.96
CA ASN A 123 26.72 -4.81 -49.21
C ASN A 123 28.06 -4.11 -49.51
N PRO A 124 29.03 -4.83 -50.11
CA PRO A 124 30.06 -4.24 -50.94
C PRO A 124 29.63 -4.28 -52.42
N SER A 125 29.35 -3.13 -53.01
CA SER A 125 29.41 -2.91 -54.48
C SER A 125 30.27 -1.70 -54.75
#